data_AF-A0A966QZF2-F1
#
_entry.id   AF-A0A966QZF2-F1
#
_cell.length_a   1.000
_cell.length_b   1.000
_cell.length_c   1.000
_cell.angle_alpha   90.00
_cell.angle_beta   90.00
_cell.angle_gamma   90.00
#
_symmetry.space_group_name_H-M   'P 1'
#
loop_
_entity.id
_entity.type
_entity.pdbx_description
1 polymer ?
#
loop_
_entity_poly.entity_id
_entity_poly.type
_entity_poly.pdbx_seq_one_letter_code
_entity_poly.pdbx_strand_id
1 'polypeptide(L)'
;MQWNYIVGAVLIFEWILRFLMFFIVPKNRKPSSSTAWLMLIMIEPIIGSIIFYVFGSPSLPRHRRDYYKKANEFIKKEMHGLQEVYANAEVKDEEITSTEEKFVKLNRNLGGFPIYNGNKVKFYDDYNETIKILIKDIDSAKERILFEYFIMALDSTSEPIFEALERAHNRGVKVYVLFDALACRVYPNYKKMKKRLSDSGIAWRAMLPLYVVPGKKFTRPDLRNHRKIVVIDGKIGYTGSQNIIQKNYHRKDELYYEELVARIEGPTVWQLSAVFRSDWYSETQEFIPALSLPIAVGSAKAQVLPSGPSYVESSNLKLYTALMHGAHKKIVIITPYFVPDDAIMTALTSAAQRGVEVTMINSEIIDKVFVGHAQRSYYEELLRAGVNILLYKKPVFLHTKHLSVDDSIAVIGSSNLDMRSFELDLEVSMVLYDKQSVQKLRKIEERIINGSKKVSYNAWQKRSIKHQLLDNLARLTASLQ
;
A
#
# COMPACT_ATOMS: atom_id res chain seq x y z
N MET A 1 -15.20 54.84 15.56
CA MET A 1 -13.96 55.00 14.76
C MET A 1 -13.04 53.78 14.85
N GLN A 2 -12.59 53.36 16.03
CA GLN A 2 -11.61 52.25 16.17
C GLN A 2 -12.05 50.90 15.56
N TRP A 3 -13.33 50.54 15.67
CA TRP A 3 -13.85 49.29 15.09
C TRP A 3 -13.74 49.21 13.57
N ASN A 4 -13.96 50.32 12.86
CA ASN A 4 -13.89 50.38 11.41
C ASN A 4 -12.45 50.17 10.91
N TYR A 5 -11.45 50.65 11.67
CA TYR A 5 -10.04 50.41 11.35
C TYR A 5 -9.66 48.93 11.54
N ILE A 6 -10.17 48.28 12.59
CA ILE A 6 -9.95 46.85 12.84
C ILE A 6 -10.59 46.03 11.72
N VAL A 7 -11.86 46.28 11.40
CA VAL A 7 -12.57 45.58 10.31
C VAL A 7 -11.86 45.79 8.97
N GLY A 8 -11.47 47.04 8.66
CA GLY A 8 -10.73 47.34 7.44
C GLY A 8 -9.38 46.61 7.37
N ALA A 9 -8.64 46.56 8.47
CA ALA A 9 -7.37 45.83 8.54
C ALA A 9 -7.54 44.32 8.33
N VAL A 10 -8.58 43.72 8.94
CA VAL A 10 -8.90 42.29 8.73
C VAL A 10 -9.23 42.01 7.27
N LEU A 11 -10.07 42.83 6.64
CA LEU A 11 -10.43 42.66 5.23
C LEU A 11 -9.23 42.81 4.29
N ILE A 12 -8.37 43.80 4.52
CA ILE A 12 -7.13 43.98 3.76
C ILE A 12 -6.23 42.75 3.92
N PHE A 13 -6.05 42.27 5.14
CA PHE A 13 -5.26 41.06 5.44
C PHE A 13 -5.82 39.84 4.71
N GLU A 14 -7.13 39.63 4.72
CA GLU A 14 -7.76 38.52 4.01
C GLU A 14 -7.56 38.59 2.49
N TRP A 15 -7.64 39.78 1.88
CA TRP A 15 -7.40 39.95 0.44
C TRP A 15 -5.94 39.69 0.07
N ILE A 16 -4.99 40.16 0.90
CA ILE A 16 -3.56 39.83 0.74
C ILE A 16 -3.38 38.31 0.83
N LEU A 17 -4.03 37.65 1.79
CA LEU A 17 -3.96 36.21 1.97
C LEU A 17 -4.51 35.47 0.73
N ARG A 18 -5.70 35.84 0.23
CA ARG A 18 -6.27 35.28 -1.02
C ARG A 18 -5.31 35.45 -2.20
N PHE A 19 -4.74 36.64 -2.37
CA PHE A 19 -3.77 36.93 -3.45
C PHE A 19 -2.52 36.06 -3.34
N LEU A 20 -1.90 35.97 -2.15
CA LEU A 20 -0.73 35.11 -1.94
C LEU A 20 -1.06 33.64 -2.18
N MET A 21 -2.17 33.16 -1.65
CA MET A 21 -2.59 31.76 -1.79
C MET A 21 -2.88 31.37 -3.24
N PHE A 22 -3.32 32.31 -4.08
CA PHE A 22 -3.48 32.09 -5.52
C PHE A 22 -2.18 31.63 -6.21
N PHE A 23 -1.03 32.13 -5.78
CA PHE A 23 0.27 31.73 -6.30
C PHE A 23 0.90 30.55 -5.55
N ILE A 24 0.58 30.39 -4.26
CA ILE A 24 1.16 29.34 -3.40
C ILE A 24 0.49 27.99 -3.62
N VAL A 25 -0.85 27.94 -3.63
CA VAL A 25 -1.63 26.69 -3.65
C VAL A 25 -1.38 25.86 -4.91
N PRO A 26 -1.34 26.43 -6.14
CA PRO A 26 -1.22 25.64 -7.36
C PRO A 26 0.14 24.96 -7.55
N LYS A 27 1.17 25.40 -6.83
CA LYS A 27 2.54 24.92 -7.02
C LYS A 27 2.63 23.41 -6.78
N ASN A 28 3.03 22.67 -7.82
CA ASN A 28 3.20 21.21 -7.82
C ASN A 28 1.95 20.45 -7.30
N ARG A 29 0.74 20.91 -7.65
CA ARG A 29 -0.51 20.21 -7.38
C ARG A 29 -1.24 19.83 -8.65
N LYS A 30 -2.08 18.81 -8.56
CA LYS A 30 -3.15 18.58 -9.53
C LYS A 30 -4.10 19.79 -9.56
N PRO A 31 -4.53 20.27 -10.75
CA PRO A 31 -5.44 21.40 -10.87
C PRO A 31 -6.72 21.26 -10.03
N SER A 32 -7.32 20.07 -10.00
CA SER A 32 -8.53 19.76 -9.21
C SER A 32 -8.35 19.92 -7.70
N SER A 33 -7.19 19.55 -7.17
CA SER A 33 -6.88 19.76 -5.75
C SER A 33 -6.56 21.23 -5.46
N SER A 34 -5.85 21.92 -6.37
CA SER A 34 -5.62 23.36 -6.26
C SER A 34 -6.90 24.17 -6.23
N THR A 35 -7.84 23.87 -7.13
CA THR A 35 -9.13 24.57 -7.19
C THR A 35 -9.94 24.33 -5.92
N ALA A 36 -9.96 23.10 -5.39
CA ALA A 36 -10.64 22.79 -4.12
C ALA A 36 -10.09 23.62 -2.95
N TRP A 37 -8.76 23.70 -2.81
CA TRP A 37 -8.12 24.51 -1.77
C TRP A 37 -8.36 26.01 -1.95
N LEU A 38 -8.24 26.50 -3.19
CA LEU A 38 -8.51 27.90 -3.50
C LEU A 38 -9.97 28.25 -3.21
N MET A 39 -10.95 27.41 -3.56
CA MET A 39 -12.36 27.65 -3.23
C MET A 39 -12.56 27.78 -1.71
N LEU A 40 -11.99 26.88 -0.91
CA LEU A 40 -12.07 26.96 0.55
C LEU A 40 -11.47 28.28 1.08
N ILE A 41 -10.30 28.68 0.57
CA ILE A 41 -9.61 29.91 0.99
C ILE A 41 -10.34 31.17 0.49
N MET A 42 -11.01 31.11 -0.66
CA MET A 42 -11.78 32.26 -1.16
C MET A 42 -13.01 32.51 -0.30
N ILE A 43 -13.71 31.45 0.13
CA ILE A 43 -14.88 31.52 1.02
C ILE A 43 -14.45 31.91 2.43
N GLU A 44 -13.46 31.20 3.01
CA GLU A 44 -12.96 31.40 4.38
C GLU A 44 -11.42 31.51 4.39
N PRO A 45 -10.83 32.70 4.23
CA PRO A 45 -9.39 32.84 4.01
C PRO A 45 -8.55 32.40 5.19
N ILE A 46 -8.93 32.82 6.39
CA ILE A 46 -8.16 32.54 7.61
C ILE A 46 -8.23 31.05 7.92
N ILE A 47 -9.45 30.52 8.04
CA ILE A 47 -9.67 29.10 8.35
C ILE A 47 -9.15 28.21 7.22
N GLY A 48 -9.46 28.54 5.97
CA GLY A 48 -9.02 27.81 4.79
C GLY A 48 -7.50 27.76 4.65
N SER A 49 -6.80 28.86 4.94
CA SER A 49 -5.34 28.89 4.91
C SER A 49 -4.71 28.09 6.04
N ILE A 50 -5.31 28.10 7.24
CA ILE A 50 -4.88 27.23 8.36
C ILE A 50 -5.05 25.76 7.99
N ILE A 51 -6.21 25.37 7.48
CA ILE A 51 -6.47 23.99 7.05
C ILE A 51 -5.52 23.60 5.91
N PHE A 52 -5.30 24.47 4.92
CA PHE A 52 -4.33 24.25 3.85
C PHE A 52 -2.91 24.09 4.37
N TYR A 53 -2.49 24.89 5.34
CA TYR A 53 -1.16 24.75 5.93
C TYR A 53 -0.95 23.39 6.59
N VAL A 54 -2.01 22.85 7.23
CA VAL A 54 -1.97 21.56 7.94
C VAL A 54 -2.10 20.36 6.99
N PHE A 55 -2.99 20.43 5.99
CA PHE A 55 -3.41 19.30 5.13
C PHE A 55 -3.10 19.49 3.63
N GLY A 56 -2.58 20.63 3.22
CA GLY A 56 -2.36 20.96 1.81
C GLY A 56 -1.11 20.33 1.19
N SER A 57 -0.19 19.76 1.98
CA SER A 57 1.05 19.10 1.50
C SER A 57 1.05 17.59 1.79
N PRO A 58 1.06 16.72 0.76
CA PRO A 58 1.02 15.26 0.96
C PRO A 58 2.35 14.68 1.46
N SER A 59 3.40 15.49 1.58
CA SER A 59 4.73 15.02 1.97
C SER A 59 4.84 14.79 3.47
N LEU A 60 5.60 13.79 3.88
CA LEU A 60 5.99 13.60 5.29
C LEU A 60 6.70 14.85 5.85
N PRO A 61 6.70 15.07 7.16
CA PRO A 61 7.48 16.13 7.79
C PRO A 61 8.96 16.13 7.36
N ARG A 62 9.56 17.33 7.22
CA ARG A 62 10.95 17.50 6.72
C ARG A 62 11.95 16.54 7.35
N HIS A 63 11.99 16.47 8.68
CA HIS A 63 12.91 15.61 9.42
C HIS A 63 12.78 14.11 9.04
N ARG A 64 11.56 13.60 8.87
CA ARG A 64 11.32 12.21 8.43
C ARG A 64 11.85 11.99 7.03
N ARG A 65 11.59 12.92 6.10
CA ARG A 65 12.12 12.81 4.73
C ARG A 65 13.64 12.79 4.71
N ASP A 66 14.29 13.59 5.56
CA ASP A 66 15.74 13.59 5.67
C ASP A 66 16.27 12.27 6.24
N TYR A 67 15.55 11.65 7.19
CA TYR A 67 15.89 10.31 7.68
C TYR A 67 15.71 9.23 6.62
N TYR A 68 14.62 9.26 5.85
CA TYR A 68 14.43 8.34 4.71
C TYR A 68 15.54 8.51 3.66
N LYS A 69 15.93 9.73 3.33
CA LYS A 69 17.03 9.99 2.40
C LYS A 69 18.33 9.36 2.90
N LYS A 70 18.69 9.59 4.17
CA LYS A 70 19.90 9.01 4.78
C LYS A 70 19.84 7.47 4.80
N ALA A 71 18.70 6.88 5.15
CA ALA A 71 18.54 5.43 5.13
C ALA A 71 18.69 4.86 3.71
N ASN A 72 18.08 5.52 2.72
CA ASN A 72 18.16 5.11 1.32
C ASN A 72 19.58 5.25 0.76
N GLU A 73 20.33 6.29 1.13
CA GLU A 73 21.75 6.43 0.78
C GLU A 73 22.59 5.29 1.38
N PHE A 74 22.34 4.94 2.64
CA PHE A 74 23.01 3.82 3.30
C PHE A 74 22.71 2.48 2.62
N ILE A 75 21.43 2.20 2.36
CA ILE A 75 20.99 0.98 1.66
C ILE A 75 21.57 0.92 0.26
N LYS A 76 21.58 2.04 -0.47
CA LYS A 76 22.17 2.12 -1.81
C LYS A 76 23.67 1.83 -1.75
N LYS A 77 24.39 2.35 -0.76
CA LYS A 77 25.82 2.05 -0.56
C LYS A 77 26.06 0.57 -0.23
N GLU A 78 25.26 -0.03 0.65
CA GLU A 78 25.31 -1.47 0.92
C GLU A 78 25.07 -2.26 -0.36
N MET A 79 24.01 -1.93 -1.11
CA MET A 79 23.67 -2.59 -2.38
C MET A 79 24.81 -2.52 -3.41
N HIS A 80 25.45 -1.36 -3.56
CA HIS A 80 26.61 -1.20 -4.44
C HIS A 80 27.83 -2.01 -3.97
N GLY A 81 28.13 -2.01 -2.67
CA GLY A 81 29.21 -2.82 -2.11
C GLY A 81 28.98 -4.33 -2.29
N LEU A 82 27.74 -4.71 -2.56
CA LEU A 82 27.37 -6.09 -2.80
C LEU A 82 27.21 -6.43 -4.30
N GLN A 83 27.27 -5.47 -5.23
CA GLN A 83 27.19 -5.74 -6.67
C GLN A 83 28.29 -6.70 -7.15
N GLU A 84 29.47 -6.69 -6.54
CA GLU A 84 30.54 -7.67 -6.82
C GLU A 84 30.18 -9.10 -6.35
N VAL A 85 29.39 -9.22 -5.28
CA VAL A 85 28.89 -10.51 -4.74
C VAL A 85 27.59 -10.95 -5.44
N TYR A 86 26.82 -10.00 -5.99
CA TYR A 86 25.44 -10.18 -6.45
C TYR A 86 25.27 -10.26 -7.97
N ALA A 87 26.35 -10.16 -8.74
CA ALA A 87 26.35 -10.34 -10.19
C ALA A 87 25.74 -11.69 -10.65
N ASN A 88 25.70 -12.70 -9.76
CA ASN A 88 25.12 -14.03 -10.04
C ASN A 88 23.62 -14.14 -9.71
N ALA A 89 23.07 -13.27 -8.85
CA ALA A 89 21.67 -13.31 -8.42
C ALA A 89 20.82 -12.19 -9.05
N GLU A 90 21.44 -11.06 -9.42
CA GLU A 90 20.83 -10.06 -10.28
C GLU A 90 20.62 -10.65 -11.67
N VAL A 91 19.41 -10.51 -12.21
CA VAL A 91 19.13 -10.91 -13.59
C VAL A 91 19.90 -9.94 -14.48
N LYS A 92 20.87 -10.46 -15.26
CA LYS A 92 21.56 -9.65 -16.28
C LYS A 92 20.53 -9.15 -17.29
N ASP A 93 20.72 -7.94 -17.80
CA ASP A 93 19.77 -7.32 -18.74
C ASP A 93 19.48 -8.23 -19.96
N GLU A 94 20.41 -9.10 -20.36
CA GLU A 94 20.29 -10.10 -21.43
C GLU A 94 19.31 -11.26 -21.14
N GLU A 95 19.00 -11.54 -19.86
CA GLU A 95 18.10 -12.62 -19.43
C GLU A 95 16.65 -12.16 -19.22
N ILE A 96 16.37 -10.87 -19.41
CA ILE A 96 15.03 -10.30 -19.31
C ILE A 96 14.39 -10.33 -20.70
N THR A 97 13.14 -10.80 -20.81
CA THR A 97 12.45 -10.74 -22.11
C THR A 97 12.26 -9.27 -22.50
N SER A 98 12.35 -8.96 -23.80
CA SER A 98 12.22 -7.58 -24.30
C SER A 98 10.91 -6.90 -23.86
N THR A 99 9.86 -7.68 -23.58
CA THR A 99 8.57 -7.18 -23.09
C THR A 99 8.60 -6.76 -21.62
N GLU A 100 9.36 -7.46 -20.76
CA GLU A 100 9.43 -7.22 -19.31
C GLU A 100 10.48 -6.16 -18.94
N GLU A 101 11.53 -6.02 -19.75
CA GLU A 101 12.70 -5.16 -19.50
C GLU A 101 12.31 -3.72 -19.16
N LYS A 102 11.36 -3.15 -19.91
CA LYS A 102 10.86 -1.78 -19.68
C LYS A 102 10.25 -1.60 -18.28
N PHE A 103 9.57 -2.62 -17.76
CA PHE A 103 8.93 -2.57 -16.44
C PHE A 103 9.94 -2.79 -15.32
N VAL A 104 10.92 -3.66 -15.53
CA VAL A 104 12.03 -3.85 -14.60
C VAL A 104 12.83 -2.56 -14.44
N LYS A 105 13.18 -1.91 -15.55
CA LYS A 105 13.88 -0.62 -15.55
C LYS A 105 13.04 0.48 -14.88
N LEU A 106 11.74 0.54 -15.19
CA LEU A 106 10.83 1.48 -14.56
C LEU A 106 10.80 1.28 -13.04
N ASN A 107 10.61 0.05 -12.58
CA ASN A 107 10.57 -0.27 -11.16
C ASN A 107 11.92 0.02 -10.47
N ARG A 108 13.05 -0.28 -11.12
CA ARG A 108 14.40 0.07 -10.64
C ARG A 108 14.57 1.58 -10.46
N ASN A 109 14.07 2.38 -11.41
CA ASN A 109 14.16 3.84 -11.35
C ASN A 109 13.22 4.47 -10.30
N LEU A 110 12.09 3.84 -10.02
CA LEU A 110 11.09 4.33 -9.07
C LEU A 110 11.41 3.90 -7.62
N GLY A 111 11.69 2.61 -7.41
CA GLY A 111 11.91 2.00 -6.10
C GLY A 111 13.39 1.87 -5.70
N GLY A 112 14.32 1.99 -6.64
CA GLY A 112 15.76 1.91 -6.39
C GLY A 112 16.32 0.48 -6.30
N PHE A 113 15.49 -0.56 -6.40
CA PHE A 113 15.92 -1.95 -6.29
C PHE A 113 16.08 -2.62 -7.64
N PRO A 114 17.09 -3.50 -7.83
CA PRO A 114 17.22 -4.32 -9.03
C PRO A 114 16.22 -5.48 -9.04
N ILE A 115 16.11 -6.18 -10.16
CA ILE A 115 15.41 -7.47 -10.19
C ILE A 115 16.36 -8.57 -9.70
N TYR A 116 15.86 -9.48 -8.87
CA TYR A 116 16.60 -10.67 -8.48
C TYR A 116 15.94 -11.94 -8.98
N ASN A 117 16.77 -12.90 -9.41
CA ASN A 117 16.37 -14.28 -9.68
C ASN A 117 16.56 -15.15 -8.43
N GLY A 118 16.28 -16.45 -8.55
CA GLY A 118 16.63 -17.41 -7.52
C GLY A 118 15.60 -17.52 -6.39
N ASN A 119 14.42 -16.93 -6.55
CA ASN A 119 13.42 -16.89 -5.48
C ASN A 119 12.48 -18.10 -5.55
N LYS A 120 12.07 -18.58 -4.38
CA LYS A 120 10.98 -19.54 -4.22
C LYS A 120 9.80 -18.82 -3.58
N VAL A 121 8.70 -18.72 -4.33
CA VAL A 121 7.49 -18.02 -3.88
C VAL A 121 6.34 -19.02 -3.68
N LYS A 122 5.66 -18.88 -2.54
CA LYS A 122 4.40 -19.53 -2.20
C LYS A 122 3.36 -18.47 -1.89
N PHE A 123 2.11 -18.74 -2.25
CA PHE A 123 0.98 -17.87 -1.97
C PHE A 123 0.01 -18.57 -1.03
N TYR A 124 -0.53 -17.82 -0.08
CA TYR A 124 -1.53 -18.27 0.86
C TYR A 124 -2.73 -17.34 0.77
N ASP A 125 -3.91 -17.90 0.49
CA ASP A 125 -5.20 -17.21 0.47
C ASP A 125 -6.13 -17.66 1.61
N ASP A 126 -5.66 -18.58 2.47
CA ASP A 126 -6.30 -18.91 3.75
C ASP A 126 -5.70 -18.07 4.89
N TYR A 127 -6.59 -17.41 5.64
CA TYR A 127 -6.23 -16.46 6.69
C TYR A 127 -5.49 -17.12 7.86
N ASN A 128 -5.96 -18.30 8.30
CA ASN A 128 -5.44 -18.99 9.48
C ASN A 128 -4.19 -19.80 9.16
N GLU A 129 -4.14 -20.41 7.98
CA GLU A 129 -2.95 -21.15 7.51
C GLU A 129 -1.76 -20.21 7.35
N THR A 130 -1.97 -18.98 6.87
CA THR A 130 -0.92 -17.96 6.80
C THR A 130 -0.33 -17.67 8.17
N ILE A 131 -1.17 -17.46 9.19
CA ILE A 131 -0.75 -17.20 10.57
C ILE A 131 0.02 -18.40 11.13
N LYS A 132 -0.49 -19.61 10.93
CA LYS A 132 0.14 -20.85 11.40
C LYS A 132 1.54 -21.05 10.81
N ILE A 133 1.70 -20.80 9.51
CA ILE A 133 3.00 -20.93 8.83
C ILE A 133 3.95 -19.81 9.28
N LEU A 134 3.45 -18.58 9.45
CA LEU A 134 4.24 -17.47 9.99
C LEU A 134 4.78 -17.78 11.40
N ILE A 135 3.93 -18.32 12.29
CA ILE A 135 4.34 -18.76 13.64
C ILE A 135 5.43 -19.82 13.56
N LYS A 136 5.26 -20.84 12.70
CA LYS A 136 6.25 -21.90 12.51
C LYS A 136 7.61 -21.33 12.09
N ASP A 137 7.61 -20.38 11.16
CA ASP A 137 8.84 -19.77 10.68
C ASP A 137 9.48 -18.86 11.75
N ILE A 138 8.69 -18.12 12.53
CA ILE A 138 9.16 -17.36 13.71
C ILE A 138 9.81 -18.28 14.75
N ASP A 139 9.20 -19.43 15.02
CA ASP A 139 9.74 -20.42 15.96
C ASP A 139 11.03 -21.06 15.44
N SER A 140 11.25 -21.08 14.12
CA SER A 140 12.48 -21.56 13.50
C SER A 140 13.63 -20.54 13.50
N ALA A 141 13.32 -19.25 13.71
CA ALA A 141 14.28 -18.14 13.63
C ALA A 141 15.48 -18.33 14.56
N LYS A 142 16.66 -17.92 14.08
CA LYS A 142 17.95 -18.10 14.75
C LYS A 142 18.70 -16.80 15.03
N GLU A 143 18.47 -15.76 14.25
CA GLU A 143 19.28 -14.55 14.31
C GLU A 143 18.43 -13.29 14.45
N ARG A 144 17.47 -13.08 13.55
CA ARG A 144 16.72 -11.82 13.51
C ARG A 144 15.33 -11.95 12.92
N ILE A 145 14.38 -11.24 13.52
CA ILE A 145 13.03 -11.04 12.99
C ILE A 145 12.77 -9.55 12.84
N LEU A 146 12.36 -9.14 11.64
CA LEU A 146 11.83 -7.82 11.33
C LEU A 146 10.33 -7.97 11.06
N PHE A 147 9.49 -7.31 11.84
CA PHE A 147 8.04 -7.53 11.82
C PHE A 147 7.28 -6.20 11.74
N GLU A 148 6.70 -5.90 10.59
CA GLU A 148 6.02 -4.63 10.31
C GLU A 148 4.62 -4.86 9.75
N TYR A 149 3.62 -4.24 10.37
CA TYR A 149 2.23 -4.33 9.93
C TYR A 149 1.47 -3.02 10.12
N PHE A 150 0.64 -2.66 9.13
CA PHE A 150 -0.34 -1.58 9.27
C PHE A 150 -1.22 -1.76 10.51
N ILE A 151 -1.95 -2.88 10.59
CA ILE A 151 -2.79 -3.24 11.73
C ILE A 151 -2.21 -4.47 12.42
N MET A 152 -1.96 -4.30 13.70
CA MET A 152 -1.68 -5.33 14.66
C MET A 152 -2.56 -5.09 15.88
N ALA A 153 -3.43 -6.04 16.20
CA ALA A 153 -4.29 -6.01 17.37
C ALA A 153 -3.96 -7.19 18.27
N LEU A 154 -4.23 -7.11 19.58
CA LEU A 154 -4.07 -8.23 20.51
C LEU A 154 -5.43 -8.90 20.72
N ASP A 155 -5.64 -10.03 20.06
CA ASP A 155 -6.87 -10.84 20.09
C ASP A 155 -6.54 -12.33 19.94
N SER A 156 -7.55 -13.21 19.98
CA SER A 156 -7.35 -14.67 19.97
C SER A 156 -6.63 -15.19 18.72
N THR A 157 -6.71 -14.48 17.59
CA THR A 157 -6.07 -14.88 16.34
C THR A 157 -4.61 -14.43 16.30
N SER A 158 -4.29 -13.26 16.84
CA SER A 158 -2.93 -12.71 16.86
C SER A 158 -2.10 -13.09 18.09
N GLU A 159 -2.74 -13.44 19.20
CA GLU A 159 -2.09 -13.84 20.47
C GLU A 159 -0.96 -14.85 20.25
N PRO A 160 -1.14 -15.95 19.46
CA PRO A 160 -0.08 -16.93 19.26
C PRO A 160 1.14 -16.37 18.49
N ILE A 161 0.97 -15.30 17.70
CA ILE A 161 2.08 -14.61 17.04
C ILE A 161 2.91 -13.83 18.06
N PHE A 162 2.26 -13.11 18.99
CA PHE A 162 2.99 -12.41 20.07
C PHE A 162 3.78 -13.40 20.91
N GLU A 163 3.17 -14.53 21.28
CA GLU A 163 3.87 -15.60 22.00
C GLU A 163 5.05 -16.15 21.19
N ALA A 164 4.91 -16.32 19.88
CA ALA A 164 6.01 -16.80 19.03
C ALA A 164 7.16 -15.80 18.97
N LEU A 165 6.87 -14.50 18.85
CA LEU A 165 7.88 -13.43 18.88
C LEU A 165 8.60 -13.39 20.24
N GLU A 166 7.87 -13.54 21.34
CA GLU A 166 8.43 -13.63 22.70
C GLU A 166 9.31 -14.87 22.86
N ARG A 167 8.85 -16.04 22.41
CA ARG A 167 9.68 -17.26 22.38
C ARG A 167 10.95 -17.06 21.58
N ALA A 168 10.88 -16.41 20.42
CA ALA A 168 12.07 -16.11 19.62
C ALA A 168 13.03 -15.17 20.35
N HIS A 169 12.51 -14.09 20.93
CA HIS A 169 13.30 -13.15 21.71
C HIS A 169 14.02 -13.82 22.89
N ASN A 170 13.31 -14.66 23.64
CA ASN A 170 13.86 -15.41 24.78
C ASN A 170 14.94 -16.43 24.38
N ARG A 171 14.94 -16.91 23.13
CA ARG A 171 16.02 -17.73 22.57
C ARG A 171 17.25 -16.91 22.14
N GLY A 172 17.22 -15.59 22.28
CA GLY A 172 18.30 -14.67 21.88
C GLY A 172 18.17 -14.12 20.45
N VAL A 173 17.06 -14.39 19.74
CA VAL A 173 16.81 -13.82 18.42
C VAL A 173 16.52 -12.32 18.57
N LYS A 174 17.14 -11.48 17.72
CA LYS A 174 16.87 -10.04 17.72
C LYS A 174 15.52 -9.77 17.05
N VAL A 175 14.53 -9.30 17.81
CA VAL A 175 13.18 -9.05 17.29
C VAL A 175 12.90 -7.55 17.24
N TYR A 176 12.49 -7.06 16.08
CA TYR A 176 12.14 -5.67 15.81
C TYR A 176 10.70 -5.59 15.32
N VAL A 177 9.86 -4.80 16.00
CA VAL A 177 8.43 -4.68 15.69
C VAL A 177 8.06 -3.24 15.33
N LEU A 178 7.42 -3.06 14.18
CA LEU A 178 6.82 -1.80 13.73
C LEU A 178 5.33 -1.98 13.49
N PHE A 179 4.54 -0.98 13.87
CA PHE A 179 3.12 -0.94 13.52
C PHE A 179 2.58 0.48 13.40
N ASP A 180 1.54 0.72 12.60
CA ASP A 180 0.97 2.07 12.51
C ASP A 180 0.23 2.46 13.80
N ALA A 181 0.60 3.63 14.34
CA ALA A 181 0.09 4.09 15.62
C ALA A 181 -1.42 4.33 15.63
N LEU A 182 -1.99 4.90 14.57
CA LEU A 182 -3.40 5.29 14.52
C LEU A 182 -4.27 4.10 14.13
N ALA A 183 -3.83 3.32 13.15
CA ALA A 183 -4.56 2.16 12.67
C ALA A 183 -4.71 1.08 13.75
N CYS A 184 -3.68 0.87 14.58
CA CYS A 184 -3.77 -0.08 15.69
C CYS A 184 -4.58 0.47 16.88
N ARG A 185 -4.63 1.81 17.07
CA ARG A 185 -5.27 2.44 18.23
C ARG A 185 -6.78 2.26 18.28
N VAL A 186 -7.43 2.05 17.13
CA VAL A 186 -8.90 1.90 17.06
C VAL A 186 -9.38 0.51 17.50
N TYR A 187 -8.46 -0.47 17.64
CA TYR A 187 -8.81 -1.83 18.01
C TYR A 187 -8.70 -2.10 19.52
N PRO A 188 -9.42 -3.11 20.04
CA PRO A 188 -9.34 -3.51 21.44
C PRO A 188 -7.91 -3.87 21.88
N ASN A 189 -7.67 -3.84 23.19
CA ASN A 189 -6.41 -4.24 23.82
C ASN A 189 -5.15 -3.48 23.35
N TYR A 190 -5.24 -2.39 22.59
CA TYR A 190 -4.09 -1.60 22.13
C TYR A 190 -3.08 -1.24 23.24
N LYS A 191 -3.56 -0.79 24.41
CA LYS A 191 -2.68 -0.48 25.56
C LYS A 191 -2.00 -1.74 26.11
N LYS A 192 -2.71 -2.87 26.17
CA LYS A 192 -2.18 -4.16 26.63
C LYS A 192 -1.15 -4.70 25.66
N MET A 193 -1.40 -4.62 24.36
CA MET A 193 -0.45 -4.98 23.29
C MET A 193 0.88 -4.25 23.45
N LYS A 194 0.85 -2.92 23.62
CA LYS A 194 2.07 -2.12 23.84
C LYS A 194 2.77 -2.49 25.15
N LYS A 195 2.00 -2.68 26.23
CA LYS A 195 2.56 -3.08 27.52
C LYS A 195 3.26 -4.43 27.39
N ARG A 196 2.63 -5.41 26.75
CA ARG A 196 3.18 -6.74 26.49
C ARG A 196 4.49 -6.68 25.70
N LEU A 197 4.52 -5.93 24.59
CA LEU A 197 5.76 -5.72 23.82
C LEU A 197 6.86 -5.10 24.69
N SER A 198 6.54 -4.09 25.50
CA SER A 198 7.52 -3.49 26.43
C SER A 198 7.99 -4.45 27.52
N ASP A 199 7.08 -5.19 28.15
CA ASP A 199 7.39 -6.14 29.23
C ASP A 199 8.24 -7.31 28.71
N SER A 200 8.07 -7.70 27.44
CA SER A 200 8.84 -8.78 26.81
C SER A 200 10.30 -8.42 26.49
N GLY A 201 10.66 -7.13 26.52
CA GLY A 201 11.99 -6.67 26.08
C GLY A 201 12.20 -6.56 24.57
N ILE A 202 11.20 -6.94 23.75
CA ILE A 202 11.25 -6.80 22.29
C ILE A 202 11.42 -5.34 21.89
N ALA A 203 12.31 -5.07 20.94
CA ALA A 203 12.49 -3.73 20.39
C ALA A 203 11.28 -3.39 19.50
N TRP A 204 10.51 -2.36 19.87
CA TRP A 204 9.33 -1.97 19.10
C TRP A 204 9.17 -0.45 18.97
N ARG A 205 8.54 0.00 17.88
CA ARG A 205 8.08 1.39 17.70
C ARG A 205 6.73 1.45 17.01
N ALA A 206 5.91 2.42 17.41
CA ALA A 206 4.71 2.78 16.67
C ALA A 206 5.09 3.81 15.59
N MET A 207 4.73 3.54 14.35
CA MET A 207 5.01 4.40 13.20
C MET A 207 4.02 5.55 13.10
N LEU A 208 4.52 6.69 12.62
CA LEU A 208 3.74 7.91 12.39
C LEU A 208 2.80 8.28 13.56
N PRO A 209 3.29 8.34 14.82
CA PRO A 209 2.46 8.69 15.95
C PRO A 209 1.87 10.10 15.80
N LEU A 210 0.62 10.27 16.23
CA LEU A 210 -0.06 11.55 16.19
C LEU A 210 0.49 12.49 17.27
N TYR A 211 1.14 13.56 16.83
CA TYR A 211 1.48 14.69 17.67
C TYR A 211 0.59 15.86 17.27
N VAL A 212 -0.29 16.29 18.17
CA VAL A 212 -1.36 17.26 17.90
C VAL A 212 -0.85 18.71 17.94
N VAL A 213 0.32 18.95 18.54
CA VAL A 213 0.91 20.30 18.63
C VAL A 213 1.73 20.59 17.36
N PRO A 214 1.40 21.66 16.60
CA PRO A 214 2.20 22.09 15.45
C PRO A 214 3.65 22.36 15.85
N GLY A 215 4.59 21.75 15.13
CA GLY A 215 6.02 21.83 15.42
C GLY A 215 6.82 20.75 14.69
N LYS A 216 8.09 20.53 15.09
CA LYS A 216 9.00 19.59 14.41
C LYS A 216 8.48 18.15 14.32
N LYS A 217 7.52 17.74 15.15
CA LYS A 217 7.00 16.37 15.23
C LYS A 217 5.58 16.18 14.70
N PHE A 218 4.87 17.25 14.29
CA PHE A 218 3.50 17.10 13.74
C PHE A 218 3.50 16.12 12.57
N THR A 219 2.62 15.13 12.63
CA THR A 219 2.43 14.14 11.56
C THR A 219 0.97 14.18 11.17
N ARG A 220 0.73 14.36 9.87
CA ARG A 220 -0.61 14.33 9.30
C ARG A 220 -1.32 13.02 9.64
N PRO A 221 -2.56 13.07 10.18
CA PRO A 221 -3.27 11.85 10.55
C PRO A 221 -3.57 10.92 9.37
N ASP A 222 -3.71 11.48 8.19
CA ASP A 222 -4.06 10.76 6.97
C ASP A 222 -2.86 10.12 6.26
N LEU A 223 -1.61 10.51 6.55
CA LEU A 223 -0.42 9.78 6.10
C LEU A 223 -0.19 8.59 7.03
N ARG A 224 -0.32 7.35 6.56
CA ARG A 224 -0.16 6.13 7.38
C ARG A 224 0.86 5.17 6.76
N ASN A 225 1.41 4.28 7.57
CA ASN A 225 2.20 3.17 7.05
C ASN A 225 1.27 1.99 6.81
N HIS A 226 1.05 1.64 5.55
CA HIS A 226 0.16 0.55 5.17
C HIS A 226 0.92 -0.75 4.82
N ARG A 227 2.23 -0.81 5.06
CA ARG A 227 3.08 -1.95 4.71
C ARG A 227 2.83 -3.15 5.61
N LYS A 228 3.07 -4.33 5.04
CA LYS A 228 3.01 -5.63 5.71
C LYS A 228 4.25 -6.39 5.28
N ILE A 229 5.24 -6.44 6.16
CA ILE A 229 6.56 -7.01 5.90
C ILE A 229 6.95 -7.86 7.11
N VAL A 230 7.27 -9.12 6.88
CA VAL A 230 8.04 -9.91 7.85
C VAL A 230 9.29 -10.41 7.18
N VAL A 231 10.44 -10.29 7.85
CA VAL A 231 11.70 -10.91 7.42
C VAL A 231 12.28 -11.70 8.57
N ILE A 232 12.58 -12.98 8.31
CA ILE A 232 13.14 -13.92 9.29
C ILE A 232 14.52 -14.36 8.79
N ASP A 233 15.54 -14.09 9.61
CA ASP A 233 16.96 -14.38 9.40
C ASP A 233 17.52 -13.88 8.06
N GLY A 234 16.87 -12.89 7.44
CA GLY A 234 17.19 -12.45 6.08
C GLY A 234 16.92 -13.51 5.00
N LYS A 235 16.29 -14.64 5.33
CA LYS A 235 16.09 -15.81 4.46
C LYS A 235 14.67 -15.99 4.00
N ILE A 236 13.71 -15.69 4.88
CA ILE A 236 12.28 -15.81 4.61
C ILE A 236 11.68 -14.42 4.69
N GLY A 237 10.88 -14.06 3.69
CA GLY A 237 10.12 -12.83 3.61
C GLY A 237 8.63 -13.10 3.48
N TYR A 238 7.81 -12.21 4.04
CA TYR A 238 6.36 -12.17 3.84
C TYR A 238 5.93 -10.79 3.41
N THR A 239 5.01 -10.72 2.46
CA THR A 239 4.27 -9.50 2.14
C THR A 239 2.93 -9.82 1.49
N GLY A 240 2.00 -8.88 1.50
CA GLY A 240 0.66 -9.05 0.96
C GLY A 240 -0.36 -8.17 1.65
N SER A 241 -1.61 -8.62 1.70
CA SER A 241 -2.74 -7.80 2.14
C SER A 241 -3.17 -8.02 3.58
N GLN A 242 -2.83 -9.17 4.18
CA GLN A 242 -3.27 -9.58 5.51
C GLN A 242 -2.70 -8.70 6.63
N ASN A 243 -3.57 -8.28 7.54
CA ASN A 243 -3.18 -7.67 8.82
C ASN A 243 -3.10 -8.74 9.94
N ILE A 244 -2.51 -8.37 11.09
CA ILE A 244 -2.43 -9.24 12.27
C ILE A 244 -3.57 -8.92 13.23
N ILE A 245 -4.72 -9.51 12.95
CA ILE A 245 -5.99 -9.28 13.66
C ILE A 245 -6.91 -10.47 13.40
N GLN A 246 -7.96 -10.66 14.18
CA GLN A 246 -9.01 -11.64 13.85
C GLN A 246 -9.66 -11.37 12.49
N LYS A 247 -10.04 -12.45 11.78
CA LYS A 247 -10.52 -12.42 10.37
C LYS A 247 -11.72 -11.50 10.12
N ASN A 248 -12.55 -11.24 11.12
CA ASN A 248 -13.71 -10.34 11.02
C ASN A 248 -13.42 -8.90 11.50
N TYR A 249 -12.17 -8.58 11.88
CA TYR A 249 -11.75 -7.24 12.32
C TYR A 249 -12.60 -6.67 13.47
N HIS A 250 -12.98 -7.52 14.44
CA HIS A 250 -13.83 -7.14 15.60
C HIS A 250 -15.22 -6.63 15.23
N ARG A 251 -15.69 -6.93 14.02
CA ARG A 251 -17.06 -6.64 13.60
C ARG A 251 -18.06 -7.59 14.26
N LYS A 252 -19.30 -7.12 14.36
CA LYS A 252 -20.44 -7.87 14.92
C LYS A 252 -21.31 -8.54 13.84
N ASP A 253 -21.10 -8.19 12.57
CA ASP A 253 -21.78 -8.81 11.45
C ASP A 253 -21.02 -10.05 10.96
N GLU A 254 -21.59 -10.77 9.99
CA GLU A 254 -21.01 -12.00 9.42
C GLU A 254 -19.83 -11.73 8.47
N LEU A 255 -19.49 -10.45 8.22
CA LEU A 255 -18.45 -10.07 7.27
C LEU A 255 -17.09 -10.52 7.77
N TYR A 256 -16.35 -11.22 6.91
CA TYR A 256 -14.97 -11.59 7.17
C TYR A 256 -14.07 -11.37 5.96
N TYR A 257 -12.78 -11.23 6.21
CA TYR A 257 -11.80 -10.81 5.22
C TYR A 257 -11.07 -12.02 4.63
N GLU A 258 -11.00 -12.10 3.30
CA GLU A 258 -10.05 -12.96 2.59
C GLU A 258 -8.89 -12.12 2.08
N GLU A 259 -7.69 -12.66 2.22
CA GLU A 259 -6.43 -11.96 2.01
C GLU A 259 -5.54 -12.79 1.08
N LEU A 260 -4.46 -12.19 0.59
CA LEU A 260 -3.43 -12.90 -0.15
C LEU A 260 -2.07 -12.51 0.39
N VAL A 261 -1.27 -13.51 0.75
CA VAL A 261 0.08 -13.32 1.27
C VAL A 261 1.07 -14.14 0.46
N ALA A 262 2.13 -13.48 0.00
CA ALA A 262 3.30 -14.15 -0.56
C ALA A 262 4.31 -14.40 0.54
N ARG A 263 4.76 -15.66 0.63
CA ARG A 263 5.95 -16.07 1.35
C ARG A 263 7.06 -16.34 0.35
N ILE A 264 8.18 -15.66 0.51
CA ILE A 264 9.32 -15.70 -0.40
C ILE A 264 10.58 -16.16 0.35
N GLU A 265 11.33 -17.04 -0.28
CA GLU A 265 12.69 -17.41 0.13
C GLU A 265 13.63 -17.11 -1.03
N GLY A 266 14.79 -16.52 -0.75
CA GLY A 266 15.77 -16.16 -1.76
C GLY A 266 16.06 -14.66 -1.83
N PRO A 267 16.85 -14.21 -2.82
CA PRO A 267 17.53 -12.92 -2.80
C PRO A 267 16.64 -11.69 -2.57
N THR A 268 15.39 -11.71 -3.05
CA THR A 268 14.45 -10.59 -2.92
C THR A 268 14.03 -10.31 -1.47
N VAL A 269 14.23 -11.24 -0.53
CA VAL A 269 14.00 -11.00 0.90
C VAL A 269 14.86 -9.84 1.44
N TRP A 270 16.05 -9.62 0.89
CA TRP A 270 16.89 -8.49 1.27
C TRP A 270 16.26 -7.14 0.92
N GLN A 271 15.50 -7.06 -0.18
CA GLN A 271 14.80 -5.82 -0.55
C GLN A 271 13.66 -5.52 0.43
N LEU A 272 12.89 -6.54 0.84
CA LEU A 272 11.90 -6.40 1.92
C LEU A 272 12.57 -5.96 3.24
N SER A 273 13.72 -6.54 3.56
CA SER A 273 14.51 -6.13 4.73
C SER A 273 14.98 -4.69 4.64
N ALA A 274 15.43 -4.24 3.47
CA ALA A 274 15.88 -2.88 3.23
C ALA A 274 14.74 -1.87 3.45
N VAL A 275 13.52 -2.16 2.95
CA VAL A 275 12.34 -1.32 3.19
C VAL A 275 12.05 -1.19 4.69
N PHE A 276 11.97 -2.32 5.41
CA PHE A 276 11.78 -2.32 6.86
C PHE A 276 12.86 -1.51 7.59
N ARG A 277 14.13 -1.67 7.21
CA ARG A 277 15.27 -1.00 7.86
C ARG A 277 15.22 0.52 7.66
N SER A 278 14.78 0.98 6.49
CA SER A 278 14.48 2.40 6.25
C SER A 278 13.38 2.92 7.16
N ASP A 279 12.30 2.14 7.32
CA ASP A 279 11.19 2.49 8.20
C ASP A 279 11.63 2.55 9.67
N TRP A 280 12.40 1.54 10.12
CA TRP A 280 12.99 1.50 11.46
C TRP A 280 13.88 2.70 11.73
N TYR A 281 14.80 3.02 10.81
CA TYR A 281 15.68 4.18 10.93
C TYR A 281 14.89 5.49 10.95
N SER A 282 13.81 5.60 10.17
CA SER A 282 12.96 6.80 10.16
C SER A 282 12.30 7.09 11.50
N GLU A 283 12.08 6.06 12.33
CA GLU A 283 11.47 6.17 13.66
C GLU A 283 12.49 6.23 14.81
N THR A 284 13.65 5.58 14.64
CA THR A 284 14.63 5.38 15.73
C THR A 284 15.95 6.11 15.54
N GLN A 285 16.34 6.38 14.29
CA GLN A 285 17.70 6.77 13.90
C GLN A 285 18.77 5.72 14.24
N GLU A 286 18.37 4.47 14.52
CA GLU A 286 19.27 3.35 14.77
C GLU A 286 19.41 2.53 13.48
N PHE A 287 20.64 2.23 13.09
CA PHE A 287 20.91 1.37 11.94
C PHE A 287 20.86 -0.09 12.34
N ILE A 288 19.96 -0.84 11.71
CA ILE A 288 20.01 -2.30 11.70
C ILE A 288 20.92 -2.70 10.53
N PRO A 289 22.01 -3.45 10.72
CA PRO A 289 22.88 -3.88 9.61
C PRO A 289 22.19 -4.89 8.70
N ALA A 290 22.57 -4.97 7.42
CA ALA A 290 22.08 -6.02 6.54
C ALA A 290 22.57 -7.39 7.04
N LEU A 291 21.76 -8.43 6.86
CA LEU A 291 22.30 -9.80 6.81
C LEU A 291 22.76 -10.06 5.38
N SER A 292 23.65 -11.05 5.22
CA SER A 292 24.08 -11.52 3.90
C SER A 292 22.89 -11.85 3.01
N LEU A 293 23.03 -11.67 1.70
CA LEU A 293 21.96 -12.08 0.78
C LEU A 293 21.63 -13.57 1.00
N PRO A 294 20.34 -13.92 1.09
CA PRO A 294 19.96 -15.30 1.05
C PRO A 294 20.32 -15.94 -0.29
N ILE A 295 20.74 -17.21 -0.19
CA ILE A 295 21.11 -18.04 -1.33
C ILE A 295 19.89 -18.25 -2.23
N ALA A 296 20.12 -18.32 -3.54
CA ALA A 296 19.09 -18.70 -4.50
C ALA A 296 18.54 -20.11 -4.17
N VAL A 297 17.22 -20.23 -4.02
CA VAL A 297 16.52 -21.48 -3.64
C VAL A 297 15.33 -21.79 -4.56
N GLY A 298 15.19 -21.06 -5.66
CA GLY A 298 14.14 -21.23 -6.65
C GLY A 298 14.51 -20.56 -7.99
N SER A 299 13.50 -20.21 -8.77
CA SER A 299 13.67 -19.67 -10.13
C SER A 299 12.77 -18.47 -10.43
N ALA A 300 12.03 -17.97 -9.44
CA ALA A 300 11.16 -16.82 -9.62
C ALA A 300 12.00 -15.54 -9.67
N LYS A 301 11.67 -14.69 -10.64
CA LYS A 301 12.26 -13.36 -10.79
C LYS A 301 11.35 -12.36 -10.08
N ALA A 302 11.89 -11.64 -9.10
CA ALA A 302 11.09 -10.77 -8.24
C ALA A 302 11.79 -9.44 -7.93
N GLN A 303 10.99 -8.39 -7.78
CA GLN A 303 11.44 -7.04 -7.47
C GLN A 303 10.44 -6.36 -6.54
N VAL A 304 10.94 -5.75 -5.47
CA VAL A 304 10.13 -4.97 -4.54
C VAL A 304 10.03 -3.52 -5.01
N LEU A 305 8.82 -2.99 -4.99
CA LEU A 305 8.51 -1.58 -5.19
C LEU A 305 7.97 -1.01 -3.87
N PRO A 306 8.77 -0.28 -3.08
CA PRO A 306 8.23 0.58 -2.05
C PRO A 306 7.63 1.85 -2.68
N SER A 307 6.55 2.35 -2.08
CA SER A 307 5.93 3.62 -2.48
C SER A 307 5.42 4.39 -1.27
N GLY A 308 4.95 5.62 -1.53
CA GLY A 308 4.40 6.54 -0.53
C GLY A 308 5.08 7.90 -0.54
N PRO A 309 4.76 8.77 0.45
CA PRO A 309 5.16 10.19 0.48
C PRO A 309 6.68 10.44 0.65
N SER A 310 7.47 9.39 0.84
CA SER A 310 8.95 9.43 0.87
C SER A 310 9.61 9.12 -0.47
N TYR A 311 8.87 8.57 -1.45
CA TYR A 311 9.39 8.08 -2.73
C TYR A 311 9.06 9.05 -3.88
N VAL A 312 9.67 8.82 -5.05
CA VAL A 312 9.40 9.60 -6.26
C VAL A 312 7.90 9.59 -6.56
N GLU A 313 7.35 10.75 -6.94
CA GLU A 313 5.91 11.02 -7.07
C GLU A 313 5.15 9.83 -7.66
N SER A 314 4.32 9.20 -6.82
CA SER A 314 3.39 8.11 -7.10
C SER A 314 4.01 6.92 -7.86
N SER A 315 5.08 6.36 -7.28
CA SER A 315 5.83 5.22 -7.84
C SER A 315 4.94 4.01 -8.20
N ASN A 316 4.02 3.63 -7.31
CA ASN A 316 3.00 2.62 -7.58
C ASN A 316 2.10 3.02 -8.76
N LEU A 317 1.47 4.20 -8.74
CA LEU A 317 0.60 4.68 -9.84
C LEU A 317 1.30 4.55 -11.21
N LYS A 318 2.55 4.98 -11.32
CA LYS A 318 3.33 4.91 -12.56
C LYS A 318 3.54 3.47 -13.04
N LEU A 319 3.90 2.56 -12.13
CA LEU A 319 4.09 1.15 -12.49
C LEU A 319 2.77 0.50 -12.93
N TYR A 320 1.69 0.65 -12.14
CA TYR A 320 0.38 0.07 -12.46
C TYR A 320 -0.13 0.57 -13.83
N THR A 321 -0.04 1.88 -14.09
CA THR A 321 -0.41 2.48 -15.38
C THR A 321 0.42 1.91 -16.53
N ALA A 322 1.75 1.81 -16.36
CA ALA A 322 2.62 1.24 -17.40
C ALA A 322 2.27 -0.22 -17.69
N LEU A 323 2.06 -1.04 -16.67
CA LEU A 323 1.68 -2.45 -16.81
C LEU A 323 0.35 -2.60 -17.58
N MET A 324 -0.66 -1.80 -17.25
CA MET A 324 -1.96 -1.82 -17.94
C MET A 324 -1.85 -1.39 -19.41
N HIS A 325 -1.04 -0.36 -19.70
CA HIS A 325 -0.79 0.05 -21.09
C HIS A 325 -0.01 -0.98 -21.89
N GLY A 326 0.93 -1.69 -21.26
CA GLY A 326 1.71 -2.72 -21.94
C GLY A 326 1.10 -4.12 -21.94
N ALA A 327 -0.12 -4.29 -21.45
CA ALA A 327 -0.86 -5.55 -21.53
C ALA A 327 -1.27 -5.85 -22.98
N HIS A 328 -1.07 -7.10 -23.39
CA HIS A 328 -1.36 -7.58 -24.75
C HIS A 328 -2.60 -8.47 -24.85
N LYS A 329 -2.90 -9.23 -23.80
CA LYS A 329 -3.91 -10.31 -23.82
C LYS A 329 -4.90 -10.20 -22.67
N LYS A 330 -4.42 -10.03 -21.44
CA LYS A 330 -5.27 -10.14 -20.24
C LYS A 330 -4.79 -9.28 -19.09
N ILE A 331 -5.74 -8.65 -18.38
CA ILE A 331 -5.51 -7.99 -17.10
C ILE A 331 -6.52 -8.54 -16.09
N VAL A 332 -6.06 -9.02 -14.93
CA VAL A 332 -6.95 -9.36 -13.80
C VAL A 332 -6.55 -8.54 -12.60
N ILE A 333 -7.53 -7.87 -12.00
CA ILE A 333 -7.37 -7.01 -10.82
C ILE A 333 -8.28 -7.53 -9.72
N ILE A 334 -7.72 -7.74 -8.53
CA ILE A 334 -8.45 -7.98 -7.30
C ILE A 334 -8.07 -6.86 -6.34
N THR A 335 -9.05 -6.09 -5.90
CA THR A 335 -8.82 -4.97 -4.97
C THR A 335 -10.03 -4.76 -4.06
N PRO A 336 -9.84 -4.47 -2.75
CA PRO A 336 -10.94 -4.14 -1.85
C PRO A 336 -11.65 -2.85 -2.25
N TYR A 337 -10.87 -1.88 -2.73
CA TYR A 337 -11.33 -0.56 -3.12
C TYR A 337 -10.74 -0.18 -4.47
N PHE A 338 -11.60 0.31 -5.35
CA PHE A 338 -11.24 0.82 -6.66
C PHE A 338 -11.81 2.24 -6.80
N VAL A 339 -10.98 3.22 -6.44
CA VAL A 339 -11.27 4.65 -6.54
C VAL A 339 -10.09 5.30 -7.28
N PRO A 340 -9.95 4.99 -8.57
CA PRO A 340 -8.72 5.20 -9.33
C PRO A 340 -8.47 6.68 -9.64
N ASP A 341 -7.20 6.98 -9.92
CA ASP A 341 -6.80 8.20 -10.64
C ASP A 341 -7.16 8.11 -12.14
N ASP A 342 -7.28 9.24 -12.81
CA ASP A 342 -7.60 9.35 -14.24
C ASP A 342 -6.62 8.55 -15.12
N ALA A 343 -5.34 8.44 -14.72
CA ALA A 343 -4.36 7.63 -15.44
C ALA A 343 -4.70 6.14 -15.44
N ILE A 344 -5.17 5.60 -14.31
CA ILE A 344 -5.59 4.19 -14.18
C ILE A 344 -6.89 3.97 -14.97
N MET A 345 -7.84 4.89 -14.89
CA MET A 345 -9.08 4.83 -15.68
C MET A 345 -8.78 4.79 -17.18
N THR A 346 -7.92 5.70 -17.64
CA THR A 346 -7.50 5.78 -19.04
C THR A 346 -6.78 4.49 -19.47
N ALA A 347 -5.87 3.97 -18.65
CA ALA A 347 -5.12 2.76 -18.97
C ALA A 347 -6.02 1.52 -19.11
N LEU A 348 -6.99 1.34 -18.21
CA LEU A 348 -7.91 0.21 -18.22
C LEU A 348 -8.93 0.28 -19.36
N THR A 349 -9.55 1.44 -19.56
CA THR A 349 -10.52 1.63 -20.65
C THR A 349 -9.84 1.49 -22.01
N SER A 350 -8.64 2.07 -22.17
CA SER A 350 -7.83 1.90 -23.38
C SER A 350 -7.43 0.44 -23.58
N ALA A 351 -7.07 -0.30 -22.53
CA ALA A 351 -6.74 -1.73 -22.66
C ALA A 351 -7.94 -2.54 -23.15
N ALA A 352 -9.10 -2.36 -22.54
CA ALA A 352 -10.33 -3.03 -22.96
C ALA A 352 -10.69 -2.70 -24.43
N GLN A 353 -10.59 -1.43 -24.83
CA GLN A 353 -10.86 -0.99 -26.20
C GLN A 353 -9.84 -1.50 -27.23
N ARG A 354 -8.60 -1.80 -26.82
CA ARG A 354 -7.60 -2.50 -27.66
C ARG A 354 -7.91 -4.00 -27.85
N GLY A 355 -8.90 -4.54 -27.13
CA GLY A 355 -9.25 -5.96 -27.16
C GLY A 355 -8.55 -6.81 -26.08
N VAL A 356 -7.89 -6.18 -25.10
CA VAL A 356 -7.34 -6.89 -23.93
C VAL A 356 -8.49 -7.35 -23.04
N GLU A 357 -8.48 -8.60 -22.58
CA GLU A 357 -9.46 -9.11 -21.62
C GLU A 357 -9.19 -8.50 -20.24
N VAL A 358 -9.94 -7.46 -19.86
CA VAL A 358 -9.81 -6.81 -18.55
C VAL A 358 -10.90 -7.34 -17.61
N THR A 359 -10.49 -7.94 -16.50
CA THR A 359 -11.39 -8.38 -15.43
C THR A 359 -11.03 -7.71 -14.11
N MET A 360 -11.98 -6.99 -13.53
CA MET A 360 -11.87 -6.40 -12.21
C MET A 360 -12.81 -7.13 -11.24
N ILE A 361 -12.26 -7.54 -10.11
CA ILE A 361 -12.97 -8.28 -9.08
C ILE A 361 -12.98 -7.46 -7.79
N ASN A 362 -14.18 -7.14 -7.32
CA ASN A 362 -14.42 -6.51 -6.03
C ASN A 362 -15.38 -7.39 -5.20
N SER A 363 -15.62 -7.01 -3.95
CA SER A 363 -16.59 -7.67 -3.08
C SER A 363 -18.03 -7.20 -3.36
N GLU A 364 -19.01 -8.10 -3.28
CA GLU A 364 -20.44 -7.74 -3.30
C GLU A 364 -20.81 -6.90 -2.05
N ILE A 365 -20.20 -7.24 -0.90
CA ILE A 365 -20.31 -6.51 0.35
C ILE A 365 -19.18 -5.47 0.48
N ILE A 366 -19.43 -4.35 1.15
CA ILE A 366 -18.43 -3.31 1.42
C ILE A 366 -18.39 -3.02 2.92
N ASP A 367 -17.20 -2.88 3.49
CA ASP A 367 -17.02 -2.54 4.91
C ASP A 367 -17.09 -1.02 5.17
N LYS A 368 -16.80 -0.20 4.15
CA LYS A 368 -16.89 1.27 4.13
C LYS A 368 -17.91 1.74 3.09
N VAL A 369 -19.12 2.08 3.55
CA VAL A 369 -20.28 2.39 2.67
C VAL A 369 -19.98 3.50 1.66
N PHE A 370 -19.40 4.62 2.09
CA PHE A 370 -19.08 5.74 1.19
C PHE A 370 -18.01 5.39 0.15
N VAL A 371 -17.02 4.57 0.50
CA VAL A 371 -16.01 4.07 -0.44
C VAL A 371 -16.64 3.13 -1.46
N GLY A 372 -17.58 2.28 -1.03
CA GLY A 372 -18.35 1.42 -1.93
C GLY A 372 -19.17 2.20 -2.96
N HIS A 373 -19.82 3.29 -2.55
CA HIS A 373 -20.55 4.17 -3.46
C HIS A 373 -19.61 4.93 -4.43
N ALA A 374 -18.47 5.43 -3.94
CA ALA A 374 -17.47 6.07 -4.78
C ALA A 374 -16.93 5.12 -5.85
N GLN A 375 -16.58 3.88 -5.47
CA GLN A 375 -16.16 2.83 -6.40
C GLN A 375 -17.21 2.55 -7.48
N ARG A 376 -18.48 2.36 -7.07
CA ARG A 376 -19.59 2.07 -7.99
C ARG A 376 -19.83 3.19 -9.01
N SER A 377 -19.47 4.44 -8.67
CA SER A 377 -19.57 5.56 -9.61
C SER A 377 -18.71 5.39 -10.87
N TYR A 378 -17.64 4.59 -10.83
CA TYR A 378 -16.76 4.30 -11.96
C TYR A 378 -17.21 3.09 -12.81
N TYR A 379 -18.16 2.28 -12.32
CA TYR A 379 -18.53 1.02 -12.96
C TYR A 379 -19.15 1.23 -14.34
N GLU A 380 -19.94 2.29 -14.53
CA GLU A 380 -20.60 2.52 -15.82
C GLU A 380 -19.58 2.75 -16.94
N GLU A 381 -18.56 3.58 -16.68
CA GLU A 381 -17.51 3.91 -17.63
C GLU A 381 -16.68 2.67 -18.00
N LEU A 382 -16.30 1.88 -16.99
CA LEU A 382 -15.57 0.63 -17.17
C LEU A 382 -16.37 -0.41 -17.97
N LEU A 383 -17.63 -0.64 -17.59
CA LEU A 383 -18.50 -1.61 -18.27
C LEU A 383 -18.75 -1.20 -19.72
N ARG A 384 -18.94 0.10 -19.98
CA ARG A 384 -19.10 0.65 -21.34
C ARG A 384 -17.85 0.43 -22.18
N ALA A 385 -16.66 0.53 -21.59
CA ALA A 385 -15.39 0.27 -22.27
C ALA A 385 -15.11 -1.23 -22.51
N GLY A 386 -15.91 -2.14 -21.95
CA GLY A 386 -15.75 -3.60 -22.10
C GLY A 386 -15.02 -4.29 -20.94
N VAL A 387 -14.77 -3.60 -19.83
CA VAL A 387 -14.18 -4.21 -18.64
C VAL A 387 -15.20 -5.14 -17.97
N ASN A 388 -14.78 -6.37 -17.66
CA ASN A 388 -15.59 -7.32 -16.91
C ASN A 388 -15.51 -7.00 -15.41
N ILE A 389 -16.60 -6.55 -14.81
CA ILE A 389 -16.67 -6.34 -13.36
C ILE A 389 -17.35 -7.55 -12.71
N LEU A 390 -16.67 -8.17 -11.76
CA LEU A 390 -17.15 -9.31 -10.98
C LEU A 390 -17.25 -8.92 -9.50
N LEU A 391 -18.35 -9.33 -8.85
CA LEU A 391 -18.60 -9.12 -7.43
C LEU A 391 -18.54 -10.46 -6.70
N TYR A 392 -17.54 -10.62 -5.83
CA TYR A 392 -17.37 -11.82 -5.01
C TYR A 392 -18.44 -11.90 -3.94
N LYS A 393 -19.04 -13.09 -3.79
CA LYS A 393 -20.26 -13.25 -2.99
C LYS A 393 -20.03 -12.93 -1.51
N LYS A 394 -21.01 -12.25 -0.92
CA LYS A 394 -21.13 -12.08 0.53
C LYS A 394 -21.18 -13.47 1.24
N PRO A 395 -20.71 -13.59 2.49
CA PRO A 395 -20.28 -12.51 3.41
C PRO A 395 -18.80 -12.13 3.29
N VAL A 396 -18.08 -12.60 2.28
CA VAL A 396 -16.64 -12.38 2.17
C VAL A 396 -16.33 -10.99 1.62
N PHE A 397 -15.43 -10.29 2.32
CA PHE A 397 -14.76 -9.11 1.80
C PHE A 397 -13.36 -9.48 1.32
N LEU A 398 -13.14 -9.45 0.01
CA LEU A 398 -11.83 -9.59 -0.61
C LEU A 398 -10.97 -8.36 -0.30
N HIS A 399 -9.99 -8.54 0.56
CA HIS A 399 -8.99 -7.52 0.90
C HIS A 399 -7.65 -7.75 0.20
N THR A 400 -7.54 -8.79 -0.63
CA THR A 400 -6.47 -9.02 -1.59
C THR A 400 -6.20 -7.78 -2.46
N LYS A 401 -4.91 -7.40 -2.59
CA LYS A 401 -4.43 -6.44 -3.59
C LYS A 401 -3.51 -7.15 -4.56
N HIS A 402 -4.06 -7.43 -5.73
CA HIS A 402 -3.40 -8.23 -6.75
C HIS A 402 -3.70 -7.68 -8.15
N LEU A 403 -2.67 -7.64 -8.98
CA LEU A 403 -2.76 -7.38 -10.41
C LEU A 403 -1.98 -8.48 -11.13
N SER A 404 -2.55 -9.09 -12.16
CA SER A 404 -1.80 -9.88 -13.13
C SER A 404 -2.00 -9.35 -14.54
N VAL A 405 -0.90 -9.32 -15.29
CA VAL A 405 -0.85 -8.89 -16.69
C VAL A 405 -0.29 -10.01 -17.53
N ASP A 406 -1.09 -10.42 -18.52
CA ASP A 406 -0.83 -11.53 -19.42
C ASP A 406 -0.44 -12.81 -18.66
N ASP A 407 0.48 -13.60 -19.19
CA ASP A 407 0.91 -14.85 -18.57
C ASP A 407 2.31 -14.72 -17.91
N SER A 408 2.80 -13.49 -17.70
CA SER A 408 4.20 -13.22 -17.33
C SER A 408 4.41 -12.30 -16.13
N ILE A 409 3.50 -11.37 -15.83
CA ILE A 409 3.68 -10.41 -14.73
C ILE A 409 2.56 -10.51 -13.71
N ALA A 410 2.94 -10.51 -12.43
CA ALA A 410 2.02 -10.36 -11.30
C ALA A 410 2.56 -9.36 -10.27
N VAL A 411 1.65 -8.66 -9.60
CA VAL A 411 1.94 -7.74 -8.51
C VAL A 411 1.08 -8.13 -7.32
N ILE A 412 1.72 -8.36 -6.18
CA ILE A 412 1.06 -8.58 -4.90
C ILE A 412 1.63 -7.60 -3.87
N GLY A 413 0.79 -7.05 -3.00
CA GLY A 413 1.29 -6.15 -1.98
C GLY A 413 0.21 -5.57 -1.08
N SER A 414 0.52 -4.40 -0.53
CA SER A 414 -0.36 -3.68 0.38
C SER A 414 -1.15 -2.54 -0.29
N SER A 415 -0.73 -2.07 -1.47
CA SER A 415 -1.33 -0.93 -2.18
C SER A 415 -2.70 -1.26 -2.78
N ASN A 416 -3.73 -0.48 -2.45
CA ASN A 416 -4.97 -0.49 -3.22
C ASN A 416 -4.79 0.27 -4.54
N LEU A 417 -5.83 0.23 -5.37
CA LEU A 417 -5.98 1.10 -6.55
C LEU A 417 -6.85 2.32 -6.21
N ASP A 418 -6.40 3.10 -5.24
CA ASP A 418 -7.04 4.35 -4.80
C ASP A 418 -6.03 5.49 -4.62
N MET A 419 -6.53 6.72 -4.64
CA MET A 419 -5.69 7.93 -4.51
C MET A 419 -4.85 7.92 -3.23
N ARG A 420 -5.42 7.41 -2.14
CA ARG A 420 -4.76 7.33 -0.85
C ARG A 420 -3.51 6.45 -0.88
N SER A 421 -3.60 5.27 -1.48
CA SER A 421 -2.46 4.36 -1.67
C SER A 421 -1.40 4.97 -2.61
N PHE A 422 -1.81 5.77 -3.58
CA PHE A 422 -0.90 6.39 -4.55
C PHE A 422 -0.19 7.65 -4.04
N GLU A 423 -0.77 8.38 -3.09
CA GLU A 423 -0.27 9.70 -2.65
C GLU A 423 0.09 9.78 -1.15
N LEU A 424 -0.64 9.07 -0.28
CA LEU A 424 -0.62 9.32 1.16
C LEU A 424 -0.02 8.18 1.98
N ASP A 425 -0.26 6.93 1.59
CA ASP A 425 0.18 5.77 2.36
C ASP A 425 1.56 5.27 1.94
N LEU A 426 2.36 4.87 2.95
CA LEU A 426 3.56 4.08 2.68
C LEU A 426 3.12 2.67 2.35
N GLU A 427 3.47 2.20 1.16
CA GLU A 427 3.06 0.90 0.64
C GLU A 427 4.27 0.09 0.20
N VAL A 428 4.08 -1.21 0.04
CA VAL A 428 5.06 -2.13 -0.53
C VAL A 428 4.35 -3.09 -1.49
N SER A 429 4.93 -3.25 -2.67
CA SER A 429 4.48 -4.23 -3.67
C SER A 429 5.64 -5.11 -4.08
N MET A 430 5.38 -6.39 -4.32
CA MET A 430 6.30 -7.32 -4.92
C MET A 430 5.82 -7.65 -6.34
N VAL A 431 6.66 -7.35 -7.32
CA VAL A 431 6.43 -7.65 -8.72
C VAL A 431 7.16 -8.94 -9.06
N LEU A 432 6.45 -9.87 -9.71
CA LEU A 432 6.95 -11.14 -10.18
C LEU A 432 6.95 -11.13 -11.71
N TYR A 433 8.09 -11.50 -12.29
CA TYR A 433 8.34 -11.53 -13.73
C TYR A 433 8.61 -12.97 -14.17
N ASP A 434 7.67 -13.87 -13.86
CA ASP A 434 7.77 -15.27 -14.25
C ASP A 434 6.40 -15.94 -14.40
N LYS A 435 6.30 -16.80 -15.41
CA LYS A 435 5.07 -17.52 -15.76
C LYS A 435 4.58 -18.48 -14.68
N GLN A 436 5.48 -19.10 -13.92
CA GLN A 436 5.08 -20.11 -12.92
C GLN A 436 4.35 -19.46 -11.74
N SER A 437 4.84 -18.30 -11.29
CA SER A 437 4.20 -17.49 -10.26
C SER A 437 2.83 -17.00 -10.71
N VAL A 438 2.73 -16.47 -11.94
CA VAL A 438 1.44 -16.06 -12.51
C VAL A 438 0.47 -17.24 -12.58
N GLN A 439 0.89 -18.41 -13.04
CA GLN A 439 0.04 -19.61 -13.09
C GLN A 439 -0.48 -20.05 -11.72
N LYS A 440 0.32 -19.92 -10.65
CA LYS A 440 -0.15 -20.20 -9.28
C LYS A 440 -1.23 -19.21 -8.85
N LEU A 441 -1.03 -17.92 -9.15
CA LEU A 441 -2.01 -16.86 -8.86
C LEU A 441 -3.28 -17.01 -9.71
N ARG A 442 -3.17 -17.44 -10.97
CA ARG A 442 -4.31 -17.72 -11.85
C ARG A 442 -5.27 -18.75 -11.24
N LYS A 443 -4.77 -19.76 -10.53
CA LYS A 443 -5.64 -20.73 -9.82
C LYS A 443 -6.47 -20.06 -8.70
N ILE A 444 -5.86 -19.11 -7.99
CA ILE A 444 -6.55 -18.33 -6.95
C ILE A 444 -7.58 -17.40 -7.60
N GLU A 445 -7.20 -16.73 -8.70
CA GLU A 445 -8.13 -15.90 -9.47
C GLU A 445 -9.31 -16.70 -10.01
N GLU A 446 -9.10 -17.89 -10.56
CA GLU A 446 -10.16 -18.77 -11.07
C GLU A 446 -11.14 -19.19 -9.97
N ARG A 447 -10.64 -19.57 -8.77
CA ARG A 447 -11.47 -19.83 -7.59
C ARG A 447 -12.36 -18.62 -7.28
N ILE A 448 -11.76 -17.43 -7.26
CA ILE A 448 -12.46 -16.19 -6.94
C ILE A 448 -13.49 -15.84 -8.02
N ILE A 449 -13.14 -15.96 -9.30
CA ILE A 449 -14.03 -15.73 -10.45
C ILE A 449 -15.24 -16.65 -10.38
N ASN A 450 -15.04 -17.95 -10.13
CA ASN A 450 -16.11 -18.93 -9.99
C ASN A 450 -17.04 -18.64 -8.79
N GLY A 451 -16.52 -18.00 -7.75
CA GLY A 451 -17.28 -17.52 -6.60
C GLY A 451 -18.00 -16.19 -6.83
N SER A 452 -17.80 -15.53 -7.97
CA SER A 452 -18.27 -14.17 -8.22
C SER A 452 -19.52 -14.11 -9.11
N LYS A 453 -20.22 -12.97 -9.06
CA LYS A 453 -21.31 -12.62 -9.98
C LYS A 453 -20.87 -11.50 -10.91
N LYS A 454 -21.11 -11.65 -12.20
CA LYS A 454 -20.82 -10.60 -13.19
C LYS A 454 -21.82 -9.45 -13.10
N VAL A 455 -21.32 -8.22 -13.11
CA VAL A 455 -22.15 -7.02 -13.23
C VAL A 455 -22.58 -6.86 -14.68
N SER A 456 -23.88 -6.81 -14.93
CA SER A 456 -24.42 -6.56 -16.27
C SER A 456 -24.54 -5.07 -16.53
N TYR A 457 -24.00 -4.59 -17.65
CA TYR A 457 -24.14 -3.19 -18.08
C TYR A 457 -25.60 -2.76 -18.20
N ASN A 458 -26.45 -3.59 -18.84
CA ASN A 458 -27.87 -3.29 -19.02
C ASN A 458 -28.62 -3.23 -17.68
N ALA A 459 -28.26 -4.07 -16.72
CA ALA A 459 -28.83 -4.02 -15.38
C ALA A 459 -28.32 -2.79 -14.61
N TRP A 460 -27.03 -2.45 -14.77
CA TRP A 460 -26.41 -1.29 -14.13
C TRP A 460 -27.09 0.01 -14.56
N GLN A 461 -27.39 0.20 -15.85
CA GLN A 461 -28.08 1.40 -16.33
C GLN A 461 -29.50 1.57 -15.78
N LYS A 462 -30.17 0.48 -15.38
CA LYS A 462 -31.54 0.50 -14.85
C LYS A 462 -31.62 0.71 -13.33
N ARG A 463 -30.49 0.96 -12.66
CA ARG A 463 -30.44 1.20 -11.21
C ARG A 463 -31.20 2.47 -10.82
N SER A 464 -31.81 2.48 -9.64
CA SER A 464 -32.66 3.61 -9.23
C SER A 464 -31.90 4.92 -9.09
N ILE A 465 -32.57 6.03 -9.39
CA ILE A 465 -32.00 7.40 -9.34
C ILE A 465 -31.37 7.70 -7.98
N LYS A 466 -31.97 7.21 -6.88
CA LYS A 466 -31.42 7.37 -5.53
C LYS A 466 -30.00 6.78 -5.41
N HIS A 467 -29.77 5.58 -5.93
CA HIS A 467 -28.43 4.99 -5.94
C HIS A 467 -27.45 5.74 -6.84
N GLN A 468 -27.92 6.24 -8.00
CA GLN A 468 -27.10 7.05 -8.90
C GLN A 468 -26.63 8.33 -8.22
N LEU A 469 -27.53 9.04 -7.53
CA LEU A 469 -27.21 10.25 -6.79
C LEU A 469 -26.23 9.98 -5.65
N LEU A 470 -26.42 8.90 -4.88
CA LEU A 470 -25.49 8.53 -3.81
C LEU A 470 -24.09 8.21 -4.34
N ASP A 471 -23.98 7.47 -5.44
CA ASP A 471 -22.69 7.15 -6.07
C ASP A 471 -22.00 8.43 -6.56
N ASN A 472 -22.73 9.35 -7.20
CA ASN A 472 -22.19 10.61 -7.69
C ASN A 472 -21.72 11.53 -6.56
N LEU A 473 -22.48 11.60 -5.46
CA LEU A 473 -22.07 12.36 -4.27
C LEU A 473 -20.84 11.74 -3.62
N ALA A 474 -20.79 10.42 -3.50
CA ALA A 474 -19.64 9.72 -2.96
C ALA A 474 -18.38 9.92 -3.83
N ARG A 475 -18.52 10.01 -5.16
CA ARG A 475 -17.41 10.31 -6.09
C ARG A 475 -16.74 11.65 -5.78
N LEU A 476 -17.46 12.66 -5.30
CA LEU A 476 -16.86 13.95 -4.91
C LEU A 476 -15.91 13.82 -3.72
N THR A 477 -16.08 12.78 -2.91
CA THR A 477 -15.21 12.47 -1.77
C THR A 477 -14.09 11.50 -2.13
N ALA A 478 -13.97 11.06 -3.39
CA ALA A 478 -12.98 10.08 -3.84
C ALA A 478 -11.53 10.47 -3.53
N SER A 479 -11.21 11.77 -3.56
CA SER A 479 -9.87 12.28 -3.22
C SER A 479 -9.59 12.38 -1.72
N LEU A 480 -10.61 12.18 -0.87
CA LEU A 480 -10.54 12.24 0.58
C LEU A 480 -10.62 10.85 1.25
N GLN A 481 -10.92 9.80 0.46
CA GLN A 481 -11.25 8.46 0.94
C GLN A 481 -10.05 7.51 1.01
#